data_AF-A0A2V4MK45-F1
#
_entry.id   AF-A0A2V4MK45-F1
#
_cell.length_a   1.000
_cell.length_b   1.000
_cell.length_c   1.000
_cell.angle_alpha   90.00
_cell.angle_beta   90.00
_cell.angle_gamma   90.00
#
_symmetry.space_group_name_H-M   'P 1'
#
loop_
_entity.id
_entity.type
_entity.pdbx_description
1 polymer ?
#
loop_
_entity_poly.entity_id
_entity_poly.type
_entity_poly.pdbx_seq_one_letter_code
_entity_poly.pdbx_strand_id
1 'polypeptide(L)'
;MANILVPTTGATDWKRFLADPEKQWKRGYSAMAAALSWEAADALPPEIDALLGGSVELMLAIPEHKVALPGGGRASQCDVFALARVDDATIAMAVEAKVNEPFGPTVGDWMSGASKGKIERLGFICSLLGVASPPPETLRYQLFHRTAAAVLEAERFKTDRTAMIVQSFSQDHRWFEDFAAFTALLGLEAARGTPLQHILPSGMPLTLGWAVGSAAFV
;
A
#
# COMPACT_ATOMS: atom_id res chain seq x y z
N MET A 1 -16.29 -16.31 6.62
CA MET A 1 -15.53 -16.93 7.73
C MET A 1 -15.17 -15.85 8.73
N ALA A 2 -15.05 -16.17 10.01
CA ALA A 2 -14.55 -15.21 11.00
C ALA A 2 -13.07 -14.91 10.75
N ASN A 3 -12.65 -13.66 10.92
CA ASN A 3 -11.25 -13.25 10.80
C ASN A 3 -10.59 -13.37 12.17
N ILE A 4 -10.02 -14.53 12.47
CA ILE A 4 -9.27 -14.80 13.70
C ILE A 4 -7.80 -14.97 13.29
N LEU A 5 -6.93 -14.14 13.86
CA LEU A 5 -5.50 -14.09 13.53
C LEU A 5 -4.68 -14.73 14.64
N VAL A 6 -3.59 -15.40 14.26
CA VAL A 6 -2.58 -15.94 15.17
C VAL A 6 -1.29 -15.16 14.94
N PRO A 7 -0.62 -14.67 15.99
CA PRO A 7 0.69 -14.03 15.86
C PRO A 7 1.68 -14.92 15.10
N THR A 8 2.50 -14.29 14.30
CA THR A 8 3.62 -14.94 13.64
C THR A 8 4.72 -15.34 14.63
N THR A 9 5.49 -16.36 14.25
CA THR A 9 6.72 -16.81 14.91
C THR A 9 7.99 -16.36 14.18
N GLY A 10 7.83 -15.60 13.08
CA GLY A 10 8.92 -15.03 12.29
C GLY A 10 8.61 -15.01 10.79
N ALA A 11 9.50 -14.38 10.01
CA ALA A 11 9.30 -14.09 8.59
C ALA A 11 8.81 -15.28 7.74
N THR A 12 9.27 -16.51 8.01
CA THR A 12 8.85 -17.71 7.25
C THR A 12 7.33 -17.93 7.25
N ASP A 13 6.60 -17.48 8.26
CA ASP A 13 5.14 -17.58 8.30
C ASP A 13 4.45 -16.76 7.20
N TRP A 14 5.13 -15.76 6.64
CA TRP A 14 4.61 -14.94 5.56
C TRP A 14 4.56 -15.73 4.24
N LYS A 15 5.49 -16.70 4.06
CA LYS A 15 5.61 -17.52 2.84
C LYS A 15 4.29 -18.17 2.44
N ARG A 16 3.47 -18.59 3.42
CA ARG A 16 2.20 -19.31 3.18
C ARG A 16 1.11 -18.46 2.53
N PHE A 17 1.25 -17.13 2.55
CA PHE A 17 0.26 -16.21 2.00
C PHE A 17 0.55 -15.80 0.55
N LEU A 18 1.74 -16.17 0.05
CA LEU A 18 2.15 -15.90 -1.32
C LEU A 18 1.37 -16.74 -2.34
N ALA A 19 1.14 -16.16 -3.50
CA ALA A 19 0.45 -16.83 -4.60
C ALA A 19 1.30 -17.95 -5.23
N ASP A 20 2.62 -17.74 -5.32
CA ASP A 20 3.59 -18.74 -5.80
C ASP A 20 4.83 -18.71 -4.88
N PRO A 21 4.76 -19.37 -3.70
CA PRO A 21 5.80 -19.27 -2.68
C PRO A 21 7.18 -19.73 -3.15
N GLU A 22 7.25 -20.69 -4.07
CA GLU A 22 8.53 -21.21 -4.56
C GLU A 22 9.25 -20.21 -5.48
N LYS A 23 8.49 -19.38 -6.21
CA LYS A 23 9.08 -18.32 -7.05
C LYS A 23 9.27 -17.01 -6.31
N GLN A 24 8.38 -16.69 -5.39
CA GLN A 24 8.31 -15.38 -4.74
C GLN A 24 9.14 -15.31 -3.44
N TRP A 25 9.37 -16.43 -2.74
CA TRP A 25 10.09 -16.44 -1.46
C TRP A 25 11.60 -16.64 -1.64
N LYS A 26 12.30 -15.57 -2.05
CA LYS A 26 13.77 -15.54 -2.15
C LYS A 26 14.31 -14.13 -2.02
N ARG A 27 15.59 -14.01 -1.68
CA ARG A 27 16.31 -12.72 -1.65
C ARG A 27 16.27 -12.01 -3.01
N GLY A 28 16.26 -10.68 -2.98
CA GLY A 28 16.08 -9.80 -4.13
C GLY A 28 14.62 -9.55 -4.55
N TYR A 29 13.65 -10.09 -3.81
CA TYR A 29 12.21 -9.94 -4.07
C TYR A 29 11.50 -9.30 -2.87
N SER A 30 10.46 -8.51 -3.16
CA SER A 30 9.75 -7.67 -2.19
C SER A 30 9.11 -8.45 -1.05
N ALA A 31 8.48 -9.60 -1.33
CA ALA A 31 7.81 -10.41 -0.32
C ALA A 31 8.74 -10.82 0.84
N MET A 32 9.93 -11.35 0.53
CA MET A 32 10.90 -11.74 1.56
C MET A 32 11.51 -10.51 2.25
N ALA A 33 11.80 -9.44 1.49
CA ALA A 33 12.37 -8.22 2.05
C ALA A 33 11.41 -7.54 3.05
N ALA A 34 10.12 -7.46 2.71
CA ALA A 34 9.07 -6.95 3.59
C ALA A 34 8.97 -7.80 4.86
N ALA A 35 8.89 -9.13 4.72
CA ALA A 35 8.80 -10.02 5.88
C ALA A 35 10.01 -9.86 6.82
N LEU A 36 11.24 -9.85 6.29
CA LEU A 36 12.44 -9.66 7.10
C LEU A 36 12.46 -8.27 7.77
N SER A 37 12.05 -7.22 7.05
CA SER A 37 12.05 -5.85 7.54
C SER A 37 11.06 -5.63 8.68
N TRP A 38 9.84 -6.16 8.54
CA TRP A 38 8.79 -6.00 9.55
C TRP A 38 9.02 -6.86 10.78
N GLU A 39 9.55 -8.07 10.62
CA GLU A 39 9.83 -8.99 11.74
C GLU A 39 11.09 -8.59 12.53
N ALA A 40 12.00 -7.83 11.92
CA ALA A 40 13.18 -7.30 12.59
C ALA A 40 12.90 -6.00 13.37
N ALA A 41 11.72 -5.40 13.20
CA ALA A 41 11.34 -4.16 13.87
C ALA A 41 10.58 -4.44 15.17
N ASP A 42 10.84 -3.65 16.21
CA ASP A 42 10.10 -3.74 17.48
C ASP A 42 8.66 -3.22 17.36
N ALA A 43 8.42 -2.25 16.45
CA ALA A 43 7.09 -1.69 16.17
C ALA A 43 6.85 -1.59 14.66
N LEU A 44 7.40 -0.57 14.01
CA LEU A 44 7.38 -0.43 12.55
C LEU A 44 8.80 -0.42 11.99
N PRO A 45 8.99 -0.80 10.72
CA PRO A 45 10.22 -0.47 10.01
C PRO A 45 10.56 1.02 10.17
N PRO A 46 11.80 1.40 10.53
CA PRO A 46 12.15 2.79 10.86
C PRO A 46 11.83 3.80 9.75
N GLU A 47 11.95 3.39 8.49
CA GLU A 47 11.62 4.21 7.34
C GLU A 47 10.11 4.49 7.18
N ILE A 48 9.27 3.64 7.74
CA ILE A 48 7.81 3.82 7.79
C ILE A 48 7.44 4.65 9.02
N ASP A 49 8.03 4.35 10.17
CA ASP A 49 7.87 5.12 11.41
C ASP A 49 8.15 6.63 11.19
N ALA A 50 9.26 6.94 10.50
CA ALA A 50 9.64 8.30 10.15
C ALA A 50 8.61 9.04 9.26
N LEU A 51 7.83 8.33 8.44
CA LEU A 51 6.79 8.93 7.61
C LEU A 51 5.52 9.25 8.40
N LEU A 52 5.21 8.49 9.44
CA LEU A 52 4.03 8.75 10.26
C LEU A 52 4.28 9.94 11.20
N GLY A 53 5.50 10.05 11.72
CA GLY A 53 5.87 11.04 12.73
C GLY A 53 5.18 10.78 14.08
N GLY A 54 5.56 11.52 15.12
CA GLY A 54 5.00 11.34 16.46
C GLY A 54 5.42 10.03 17.14
N SER A 55 4.71 9.65 18.20
CA SER A 55 4.92 8.38 18.90
C SER A 55 4.03 7.30 18.31
N VAL A 56 4.62 6.29 17.68
CA VAL A 56 3.88 5.22 17.02
C VAL A 56 3.81 3.96 17.88
N GLU A 57 2.61 3.38 17.95
CA GLU A 57 2.35 2.04 18.50
C GLU A 57 1.71 1.18 17.41
N LEU A 58 2.40 0.11 17.00
CA LEU A 58 1.80 -0.90 16.11
C LEU A 58 0.79 -1.73 16.92
N MET A 59 -0.48 -1.72 16.49
CA MET A 59 -1.53 -2.54 17.10
C MET A 59 -1.62 -3.92 16.44
N LEU A 60 -1.49 -3.97 15.11
CA LEU A 60 -1.55 -5.20 14.32
C LEU A 60 -0.94 -4.97 12.93
N ALA A 61 -0.22 -5.96 12.41
CA ALA A 61 0.15 -6.07 11.00
C ALA A 61 -0.37 -7.40 10.41
N ILE A 62 -0.87 -7.35 9.18
CA ILE A 62 -1.44 -8.48 8.44
C ILE A 62 -0.72 -8.57 7.10
N PRO A 63 0.11 -9.60 6.88
CA PRO A 63 0.70 -9.85 5.58
C PRO A 63 -0.36 -10.19 4.53
N GLU A 64 -0.15 -9.75 3.28
CA GLU A 64 -0.92 -10.19 2.12
C GLU A 64 -2.44 -9.93 2.24
N HIS A 65 -2.81 -8.88 2.96
CA HIS A 65 -4.20 -8.56 3.32
C HIS A 65 -5.05 -8.20 2.10
N LYS A 66 -6.24 -8.80 2.00
CA LYS A 66 -7.14 -8.66 0.85
C LYS A 66 -8.34 -7.77 1.17
N VAL A 67 -8.54 -6.76 0.33
CA VAL A 67 -9.64 -5.80 0.43
C VAL A 67 -10.52 -5.92 -0.81
N ALA A 68 -11.81 -6.20 -0.62
CA ALA A 68 -12.76 -6.24 -1.72
C ALA A 68 -13.05 -4.82 -2.24
N LEU A 69 -13.12 -4.65 -3.56
CA LEU A 69 -13.55 -3.41 -4.20
C LEU A 69 -14.74 -3.67 -5.13
N PRO A 70 -15.64 -2.68 -5.32
CA PRO A 70 -16.73 -2.74 -6.29
C PRO A 70 -16.29 -3.11 -7.71
N GLY A 71 -17.23 -3.47 -8.58
CA GLY A 71 -16.94 -3.79 -9.98
C GLY A 71 -16.31 -5.16 -10.25
N GLY A 72 -16.38 -6.12 -9.31
CA GLY A 72 -16.03 -7.51 -9.60
C GLY A 72 -15.48 -8.30 -8.41
N GLY A 73 -15.15 -9.58 -8.63
CA GLY A 73 -14.80 -10.51 -7.56
C GLY A 73 -13.34 -10.47 -7.08
N ARG A 74 -12.41 -9.83 -7.81
CA ARG A 74 -10.98 -9.84 -7.43
C ARG A 74 -10.69 -8.71 -6.43
N ALA A 75 -10.15 -9.06 -5.26
CA ALA A 75 -9.71 -8.10 -4.25
C ALA A 75 -8.43 -7.33 -4.69
N SER A 76 -8.18 -6.17 -4.07
CA SER A 76 -6.83 -5.60 -3.94
C SER A 76 -6.11 -6.34 -2.80
N GLN A 77 -4.79 -6.46 -2.88
CA GLN A 77 -3.98 -7.22 -1.93
C GLN A 77 -2.64 -6.52 -1.70
N CYS A 78 -2.46 -5.79 -0.61
CA CYS A 78 -1.17 -5.18 -0.26
C CYS A 78 -0.24 -6.18 0.41
N ASP A 79 1.07 -5.93 0.37
CA ASP A 79 2.08 -6.79 1.00
C ASP A 79 1.91 -6.79 2.53
N VAL A 80 1.65 -5.62 3.12
CA VAL A 80 1.33 -5.49 4.56
C VAL A 80 0.17 -4.50 4.74
N PHE A 81 -0.84 -4.91 5.52
CA PHE A 81 -1.80 -3.99 6.10
C PHE A 81 -1.49 -3.81 7.57
N ALA A 82 -1.47 -2.59 8.08
CA ALA A 82 -1.20 -2.31 9.49
C ALA A 82 -2.24 -1.37 10.10
N LEU A 83 -2.58 -1.64 11.36
CA LEU A 83 -3.28 -0.72 12.25
C LEU A 83 -2.28 -0.22 13.28
N ALA A 84 -2.19 1.09 13.41
CA ALA A 84 -1.32 1.72 14.39
C ALA A 84 -2.04 2.88 15.09
N ARG A 85 -1.52 3.25 16.26
CA ARG A 85 -1.81 4.52 16.90
C ARG A 85 -0.60 5.43 16.73
N VAL A 86 -0.85 6.67 16.35
CA VAL A 86 0.14 7.74 16.23
C VAL A 86 -0.31 8.87 17.14
N ASP A 87 0.41 9.07 18.24
CA ASP A 87 -0.02 9.90 19.35
C ASP A 87 -1.45 9.50 19.83
N ASP A 88 -2.44 10.39 19.68
CA ASP A 88 -3.84 10.14 20.05
C ASP A 88 -4.73 9.72 18.85
N ALA A 89 -4.17 9.59 17.64
CA ALA A 89 -4.91 9.27 16.42
C ALA A 89 -4.66 7.82 15.97
N THR A 90 -5.68 7.18 15.44
CA THR A 90 -5.59 5.85 14.83
C THR A 90 -5.37 5.95 13.32
N ILE A 91 -4.57 5.03 12.78
CA ILE A 91 -4.30 4.97 11.34
C ILE A 91 -4.39 3.55 10.81
N ALA A 92 -5.10 3.39 9.70
CA ALA A 92 -5.05 2.19 8.87
C ALA A 92 -4.11 2.42 7.70
N MET A 93 -3.20 1.50 7.46
CA MET A 93 -2.13 1.67 6.49
C MET A 93 -2.03 0.45 5.57
N ALA A 94 -2.05 0.70 4.26
CA ALA A 94 -1.62 -0.29 3.28
C ALA A 94 -0.18 0.00 2.87
N VAL A 95 0.68 -1.02 2.92
CA VAL A 95 2.07 -0.95 2.50
C VAL A 95 2.30 -1.89 1.32
N GLU A 96 2.83 -1.33 0.24
CA GLU A 96 3.26 -2.09 -0.94
C GLU A 96 4.80 -2.09 -0.99
N ALA A 97 5.39 -3.28 -0.90
CA ALA A 97 6.81 -3.47 -0.97
C ALA A 97 7.28 -3.55 -2.43
N LYS A 98 8.43 -2.95 -2.73
CA LYS A 98 9.04 -3.00 -4.08
C LYS A 98 10.53 -3.25 -4.03
N VAL A 99 11.03 -4.03 -4.98
CA VAL A 99 12.48 -4.13 -5.24
C VAL A 99 12.80 -3.78 -6.69
N ASN A 100 12.47 -4.68 -7.62
CA ASN A 100 12.89 -4.59 -9.01
C ASN A 100 11.69 -4.65 -9.97
N GLU A 101 10.59 -5.22 -9.50
CA GLU A 101 9.33 -5.38 -10.21
C GLU A 101 8.54 -4.07 -10.28
N PRO A 102 7.91 -3.76 -11.43
CA PRO A 102 7.10 -2.56 -11.58
C PRO A 102 5.77 -2.67 -10.80
N PHE A 103 5.04 -1.56 -10.73
CA PHE A 103 3.66 -1.51 -10.21
C PHE A 103 2.60 -2.21 -11.09
N GLY A 104 3.01 -3.12 -11.98
CA GLY A 104 2.11 -3.76 -12.95
C GLY A 104 1.63 -2.81 -14.05
N PRO A 105 0.43 -3.05 -14.62
CA PRO A 105 -0.05 -2.32 -15.81
C PRO A 105 -0.36 -0.86 -15.51
N THR A 106 -0.28 -0.03 -16.55
CA THR A 106 -0.83 1.33 -16.51
C THR A 106 -2.36 1.29 -16.48
N VAL A 107 -3.02 2.42 -16.20
CA VAL A 107 -4.49 2.54 -16.27
C VAL A 107 -4.97 2.23 -17.68
N GLY A 108 -4.29 2.75 -18.71
CA GLY A 108 -4.62 2.48 -20.12
C GLY A 108 -4.54 0.99 -20.44
N ASP A 109 -3.43 0.34 -20.10
CA ASP A 109 -3.25 -1.11 -20.31
C ASP A 109 -4.33 -1.90 -19.55
N TRP A 110 -4.60 -1.52 -18.30
CA TRP A 110 -5.58 -2.21 -17.47
C TRP A 110 -7.01 -2.02 -17.98
N MET A 111 -7.32 -0.87 -18.58
CA MET A 111 -8.61 -0.55 -19.17
C MET A 111 -8.78 -1.05 -20.61
N SER A 112 -7.74 -1.60 -21.23
CA SER A 112 -7.86 -2.25 -22.54
C SER A 112 -8.91 -3.37 -22.49
N GLY A 113 -9.90 -3.28 -23.39
CA GLY A 113 -11.05 -4.20 -23.42
C GLY A 113 -11.86 -4.23 -22.12
N ALA A 114 -12.01 -3.08 -21.44
CA ALA A 114 -12.63 -3.01 -20.13
C ALA A 114 -14.04 -3.62 -20.08
N SER A 115 -14.26 -4.52 -19.11
CA SER A 115 -15.60 -4.98 -18.76
C SER A 115 -16.35 -3.89 -17.98
N LYS A 116 -17.69 -4.05 -17.87
CA LYS A 116 -18.53 -3.17 -17.02
C LYS A 116 -17.98 -3.06 -15.59
N GLY A 117 -17.48 -4.16 -15.05
CA GLY A 117 -16.90 -4.20 -13.72
C GLY A 117 -15.59 -3.41 -13.59
N LYS A 118 -14.70 -3.45 -14.59
CA LYS A 118 -13.48 -2.62 -14.57
C LYS A 118 -13.82 -1.13 -14.58
N ILE A 119 -14.81 -0.73 -15.39
CA ILE A 119 -15.29 0.65 -15.48
C ILE A 119 -15.88 1.10 -14.13
N GLU A 120 -16.78 0.30 -13.54
CA GLU A 120 -17.37 0.55 -12.22
C GLU A 120 -16.29 0.71 -11.15
N ARG A 121 -15.32 -0.21 -11.12
CA ARG A 121 -14.21 -0.20 -10.16
C ARG A 121 -13.36 1.06 -10.30
N LEU A 122 -12.95 1.42 -11.52
CA LEU A 122 -12.13 2.60 -11.73
C LEU A 122 -12.88 3.87 -11.34
N GLY A 123 -14.16 3.98 -11.73
CA GLY A 123 -15.01 5.11 -11.35
C GLY A 123 -15.16 5.24 -9.83
N PHE A 124 -15.39 4.11 -9.14
CA PHE A 124 -15.43 4.08 -7.68
C PHE A 124 -14.12 4.56 -7.05
N ILE A 125 -12.97 4.05 -7.52
CA ILE A 125 -11.66 4.44 -7.00
C ILE A 125 -11.41 5.94 -7.23
N CYS A 126 -11.72 6.46 -8.41
CA CYS A 126 -11.53 7.87 -8.71
C CYS A 126 -12.41 8.77 -7.83
N SER A 127 -13.67 8.38 -7.64
CA SER A 127 -14.59 9.09 -6.73
C SER A 127 -14.10 9.07 -5.28
N LEU A 128 -13.56 7.94 -4.82
CA LEU A 128 -13.04 7.79 -3.46
C LEU A 128 -11.81 8.66 -3.21
N LEU A 129 -10.94 8.79 -4.22
CA LEU A 129 -9.71 9.58 -4.14
C LEU A 129 -9.90 11.05 -4.53
N GLY A 130 -11.07 11.45 -5.02
CA GLY A 130 -11.34 12.82 -5.44
C GLY A 130 -10.65 13.24 -6.74
N VAL A 131 -10.37 12.29 -7.64
CA VAL A 131 -9.71 12.56 -8.93
C VAL A 131 -10.68 12.39 -10.10
N ALA A 132 -10.33 12.99 -11.24
CA ALA A 132 -11.10 12.84 -12.47
C ALA A 132 -11.13 11.38 -12.95
N SER A 133 -12.26 10.97 -13.54
CA SER A 133 -12.46 9.65 -14.13
C SER A 133 -12.76 9.78 -15.63
N PRO A 134 -11.98 9.12 -16.52
CA PRO A 134 -10.79 8.34 -16.22
C PRO A 134 -9.58 9.23 -15.85
N PRO A 135 -8.64 8.73 -15.02
CA PRO A 135 -7.37 9.41 -14.77
C PRO A 135 -6.42 9.21 -15.98
N PRO A 136 -5.28 9.92 -16.03
CA PRO A 136 -4.30 9.75 -17.11
C PRO A 136 -3.88 8.29 -17.30
N GLU A 137 -3.96 7.83 -18.56
CA GLU A 137 -3.78 6.42 -18.91
C GLU A 137 -2.39 5.88 -18.58
N THR A 138 -1.37 6.74 -18.55
CA THR A 138 0.03 6.37 -18.30
C THR A 138 0.32 6.01 -16.85
N LEU A 139 -0.56 6.36 -15.91
CA LEU A 139 -0.33 6.13 -14.48
C LEU A 139 -0.53 4.66 -14.11
N ARG A 140 0.16 4.19 -13.06
CA ARG A 140 0.09 2.78 -12.62
C ARG A 140 -1.21 2.50 -11.86
N TYR A 141 -2.03 1.59 -12.39
CA TYR A 141 -3.30 1.21 -11.76
C TYR A 141 -3.13 0.68 -10.33
N GLN A 142 -1.99 0.03 -10.04
CA GLN A 142 -1.72 -0.50 -8.70
C GLN A 142 -1.66 0.58 -7.61
N LEU A 143 -1.24 1.82 -7.93
CA LEU A 143 -1.21 2.89 -6.92
C LEU A 143 -2.63 3.33 -6.53
N PHE A 144 -3.54 3.38 -7.50
CA PHE A 144 -4.94 3.72 -7.27
C PHE A 144 -5.66 2.67 -6.41
N HIS A 145 -5.63 1.40 -6.80
CA HIS A 145 -6.42 0.38 -6.09
C HIS A 145 -5.81 -0.04 -4.73
N ARG A 146 -4.52 0.28 -4.46
CA ARG A 146 -3.92 0.14 -3.13
C ARG A 146 -4.33 1.27 -2.22
N THR A 147 -4.29 2.50 -2.72
CA THR A 147 -4.76 3.66 -1.97
C THR A 147 -6.23 3.50 -1.62
N ALA A 148 -7.08 3.13 -2.58
CA ALA A 148 -8.50 2.88 -2.31
C ALA A 148 -8.73 1.73 -1.29
N ALA A 149 -7.91 0.68 -1.33
CA ALA A 149 -7.98 -0.40 -0.34
C ALA A 149 -7.63 0.09 1.08
N ALA A 150 -6.64 0.97 1.22
CA ALA A 150 -6.32 1.59 2.50
C ALA A 150 -7.49 2.41 3.04
N VAL A 151 -8.11 3.25 2.20
CA VAL A 151 -9.29 4.06 2.59
C VAL A 151 -10.45 3.17 3.05
N LEU A 152 -10.77 2.12 2.30
CA LEU A 152 -11.87 1.22 2.66
C LEU A 152 -11.61 0.50 4.00
N GLU A 153 -10.36 0.13 4.27
CA GLU A 153 -10.00 -0.48 5.54
C GLU A 153 -10.01 0.52 6.69
N ALA A 154 -9.60 1.77 6.45
CA ALA A 154 -9.74 2.86 7.41
C ALA A 154 -11.20 3.08 7.81
N GLU A 155 -12.12 3.08 6.84
CA GLU A 155 -13.57 3.14 7.10
C GLU A 155 -14.06 1.92 7.89
N ARG A 156 -13.63 0.71 7.50
CA ARG A 156 -14.04 -0.54 8.15
C ARG A 156 -13.59 -0.62 9.61
N PHE A 157 -12.36 -0.22 9.88
CA PHE A 157 -11.77 -0.21 11.22
C PHE A 157 -12.04 1.09 12.00
N LYS A 158 -12.70 2.07 11.37
CA LYS A 158 -13.02 3.39 11.95
C LYS A 158 -11.79 4.13 12.46
N THR A 159 -10.76 4.22 11.63
CA THR A 159 -9.54 4.97 11.99
C THR A 159 -9.68 6.46 11.67
N ASP A 160 -8.97 7.30 12.41
CA ASP A 160 -9.00 8.76 12.22
C ASP A 160 -8.33 9.19 10.91
N ARG A 161 -7.34 8.40 10.47
CA ARG A 161 -6.53 8.66 9.27
C ARG A 161 -6.28 7.37 8.51
N THR A 162 -5.79 7.51 7.28
CA THR A 162 -5.35 6.40 6.44
C THR A 162 -3.98 6.69 5.84
N ALA A 163 -3.23 5.64 5.50
CA ALA A 163 -1.98 5.76 4.75
C ALA A 163 -1.85 4.73 3.61
N MET A 164 -1.22 5.14 2.52
CA MET A 164 -0.67 4.22 1.52
C MET A 164 0.82 4.52 1.36
N ILE A 165 1.65 3.55 1.75
CA ILE A 165 3.10 3.70 1.74
C ILE A 165 3.70 2.68 0.77
N VAL A 166 4.61 3.15 -0.08
CA VAL A 166 5.48 2.26 -0.84
C VAL A 166 6.75 2.06 -0.02
N GLN A 167 7.05 0.83 0.38
CA GLN A 167 8.31 0.46 1.01
C GLN A 167 9.25 -0.09 -0.07
N SER A 168 10.12 0.76 -0.60
CA SER A 168 11.04 0.37 -1.66
C SER A 168 12.39 -0.03 -1.11
N PHE A 169 12.79 -1.28 -1.33
CA PHE A 169 14.13 -1.79 -1.02
C PHE A 169 15.10 -1.60 -2.21
N SER A 170 14.64 -0.98 -3.30
CA SER A 170 15.50 -0.61 -4.42
C SER A 170 16.40 0.57 -4.04
N GLN A 171 17.70 0.33 -3.97
CA GLN A 171 18.68 1.40 -3.71
C GLN A 171 18.86 2.32 -4.92
N ASP A 172 18.47 1.86 -6.12
CA ASP A 172 18.38 2.68 -7.33
C ASP A 172 17.03 3.43 -7.42
N HIS A 173 16.16 3.29 -6.41
CA HIS A 173 14.85 3.93 -6.31
C HIS A 173 13.95 3.69 -7.52
N ARG A 174 14.02 2.47 -8.06
CA ARG A 174 13.21 2.07 -9.20
C ARG A 174 11.73 2.32 -8.90
N TRP A 175 11.03 2.84 -9.90
CA TRP A 175 9.59 3.14 -9.88
C TRP A 175 9.17 4.32 -9.01
N PHE A 176 10.11 5.08 -8.43
CA PHE A 176 9.77 6.31 -7.71
C PHE A 176 9.02 7.31 -8.59
N GLU A 177 9.42 7.45 -9.86
CA GLU A 177 8.76 8.36 -10.81
C GLU A 177 7.29 7.98 -11.08
N ASP A 178 6.95 6.68 -11.10
CA ASP A 178 5.56 6.24 -11.22
C ASP A 178 4.74 6.65 -9.99
N PHE A 179 5.32 6.54 -8.79
CA PHE A 179 4.72 7.01 -7.54
C PHE A 179 4.57 8.54 -7.54
N ALA A 180 5.62 9.27 -7.89
CA ALA A 180 5.62 10.72 -7.96
C ALA A 180 4.53 11.23 -8.92
N ALA A 181 4.44 10.65 -10.12
CA ALA A 181 3.40 11.00 -11.11
C ALA A 181 1.98 10.73 -10.59
N PHE A 182 1.76 9.65 -9.84
CA PHE A 182 0.48 9.39 -9.17
C PHE A 182 0.18 10.45 -8.10
N THR A 183 1.14 10.81 -7.26
CA THR A 183 0.92 11.84 -6.22
C THR A 183 0.71 13.24 -6.81
N ALA A 184 1.32 13.54 -7.95
CA ALA A 184 1.12 14.79 -8.67
C ALA A 184 -0.34 14.95 -9.16
N LEU A 185 -1.04 13.85 -9.47
CA LEU A 185 -2.47 13.88 -9.79
C LEU A 185 -3.32 14.39 -8.62
N LEU A 186 -2.85 14.20 -7.39
CA LEU A 186 -3.48 14.69 -6.16
C LEU A 186 -2.98 16.08 -5.75
N GLY A 187 -2.18 16.75 -6.60
CA GLY A 187 -1.60 18.06 -6.33
C GLY A 187 -0.41 18.04 -5.38
N LEU A 188 0.26 16.89 -5.23
CA LEU A 188 1.38 16.70 -4.30
C LEU A 188 2.71 16.53 -5.05
N GLU A 189 3.78 17.07 -4.47
CA GLU A 189 5.14 16.88 -4.97
C GLU A 189 5.87 15.85 -4.10
N ALA A 190 6.13 14.66 -4.66
CA ALA A 190 6.75 13.58 -3.91
C ALA A 190 8.24 13.81 -3.66
N ALA A 191 8.66 13.56 -2.42
CA ALA A 191 10.04 13.36 -2.04
C ALA A 191 10.19 12.05 -1.26
N ARG A 192 11.28 11.32 -1.50
CA ARG A 192 11.58 10.07 -0.78
C ARG A 192 11.77 10.36 0.71
N GLY A 193 11.27 9.48 1.57
CA GLY A 193 11.37 9.62 3.03
C GLY A 193 10.61 10.82 3.61
N THR A 194 9.77 11.49 2.81
CA THR A 194 8.96 12.63 3.26
C THR A 194 7.47 12.27 3.15
N PRO A 195 6.66 12.49 4.19
CA PRO A 195 5.24 12.23 4.12
C PRO A 195 4.53 13.30 3.28
N LEU A 196 3.57 12.85 2.48
CA LEU A 196 2.68 13.69 1.70
C LEU A 196 1.29 13.60 2.32
N GLN A 197 0.65 14.75 2.53
CA GLN A 197 -0.65 14.84 3.18
C GLN A 197 -1.71 15.27 2.19
N HIS A 198 -2.82 14.55 2.13
CA HIS A 198 -3.97 14.85 1.29
C HIS A 198 -5.26 14.68 2.11
N ILE A 199 -6.27 15.51 1.85
CA ILE A 199 -7.60 15.36 2.45
C ILE A 199 -8.53 14.77 1.41
N LEU A 200 -9.04 13.56 1.68
CA LEU A 200 -9.97 12.86 0.80
C LEU A 200 -11.31 13.59 0.71
N PRO A 201 -12.15 13.33 -0.32
CA PRO A 201 -13.52 13.86 -0.40
C PRO A 201 -14.39 13.57 0.83
N SER A 202 -14.11 12.49 1.55
CA SER A 202 -14.77 12.13 2.81
C SER A 202 -14.37 13.02 4.01
N GLY A 203 -13.35 13.86 3.85
CA GLY A 203 -12.70 14.62 4.92
C GLY A 203 -11.59 13.85 5.65
N MET A 204 -11.41 12.56 5.35
CA MET A 204 -10.39 11.73 6.00
C MET A 204 -8.98 12.13 5.56
N PRO A 205 -8.04 12.38 6.49
CA PRO A 205 -6.64 12.59 6.16
C PRO A 205 -5.98 11.32 5.60
N LEU A 206 -5.36 11.45 4.42
CA LEU A 206 -4.55 10.44 3.76
C LEU A 206 -3.08 10.84 3.80
N THR A 207 -2.24 9.95 4.32
CA THR A 207 -0.78 10.04 4.17
C THR A 207 -0.31 9.16 3.01
N LEU A 208 0.44 9.74 2.08
CA LEU A 208 1.17 9.00 1.05
C LEU A 208 2.67 9.11 1.34
N GLY A 209 3.42 8.04 1.09
CA GLY A 209 4.85 8.07 1.35
C GLY A 209 5.64 7.05 0.56
N TRP A 210 6.89 7.42 0.27
CA TRP A 210 7.89 6.52 -0.28
C TRP A 210 8.96 6.26 0.78
N ALA A 211 8.89 5.10 1.42
CA ALA A 211 9.85 4.66 2.42
C ALA A 211 11.03 3.95 1.72
N VAL A 212 12.26 4.29 2.11
CA VAL A 212 13.48 3.65 1.57
C VAL A 212 13.91 2.54 2.52
N GLY A 213 13.62 1.31 2.14
CA GLY A 213 13.95 0.12 2.92
C GLY A 213 15.44 -0.21 2.88
N SER A 214 15.91 -0.83 3.97
CA SER A 214 17.31 -1.20 4.14
C SER A 214 17.77 -2.26 3.13
N ALA A 215 18.96 -2.04 2.55
CA ALA A 215 19.61 -3.00 1.66
C ALA A 215 19.94 -4.35 2.35
N ALA A 216 19.93 -4.42 3.68
CA ALA A 216 20.21 -5.65 4.42
C ALA A 216 19.16 -6.75 4.18
N PHE A 217 17.93 -6.36 3.82
CA PHE A 217 16.78 -7.26 3.67
C PHE A 217 16.58 -7.79 2.24
N VAL A 218 17.35 -7.31 1.26
CA VAL A 218 17.31 -7.77 -0.13
C VAL A 218 18.43 -8.73 -0.49
#